data_AF-A0A974S8B9-F1
#
_entry.id   AF-A0A974S8B9-F1
#
_cell.length_a   1.000
_cell.length_b   1.000
_cell.length_c   1.000
_cell.angle_alpha   90.00
_cell.angle_beta   90.00
_cell.angle_gamma   90.00
#
_symmetry.space_group_name_H-M   'P 1'
#
loop_
_entity.id
_entity.type
_entity.pdbx_description
1 polymer ?
#
loop_
_entity_poly.entity_id
_entity_poly.type
_entity_poly.pdbx_seq_one_letter_code
_entity_poly.pdbx_strand_id
1 'polypeptide(L)'
;MLGAARADLAGARVRGLRMTAKVGGLNWTRRGGDRVAASLATRVSAEALTTDKLVLTRLTGALWGSAVLAAKGGDLALAGTVATNGDWSGLGAATAGDAPEIAALKRAARSFDAQTRGLSVTAGRAG
;
A
#
# COMPACT_ATOMS: atom_id res chain seq x y z
N MET A 1 -2.07 8.61 -21.12
CA MET A 1 -1.07 8.90 -20.07
C MET A 1 -1.80 9.56 -18.92
N LEU A 2 -1.79 8.99 -17.71
CA LEU A 2 -2.43 9.60 -16.53
C LEU A 2 -1.36 10.33 -15.71
N GLY A 3 -1.62 11.61 -15.44
CA GLY A 3 -0.69 12.55 -14.82
C GLY A 3 -0.43 12.28 -13.35
N ALA A 4 0.63 12.90 -12.82
CA ALA A 4 1.05 12.78 -11.43
C ALA A 4 -0.11 13.18 -10.49
N ALA A 5 -0.68 12.20 -9.80
CA ALA A 5 -1.71 12.43 -8.79
C ALA A 5 -1.02 12.67 -7.45
N ARG A 6 -1.24 13.86 -6.86
CA ARG A 6 -0.97 14.10 -5.44
C ARG A 6 -2.18 13.57 -4.67
N ALA A 7 -1.95 12.58 -3.81
CA ALA A 7 -2.97 12.04 -2.92
C ALA A 7 -2.50 12.20 -1.48
N ASP A 8 -3.33 12.83 -0.64
CA ASP A 8 -3.16 12.77 0.81
C ASP A 8 -3.82 11.49 1.30
N LEU A 9 -3.00 10.48 1.57
CA LEU A 9 -3.44 9.17 2.06
C LEU A 9 -3.18 9.13 3.57
N ALA A 10 -4.23 9.27 4.38
CA ALA A 10 -4.14 9.17 5.85
C ALA A 10 -3.05 10.10 6.48
N GLY A 11 -2.92 11.33 5.96
CA GLY A 11 -1.92 12.30 6.41
C GLY A 11 -0.51 12.12 5.82
N ALA A 12 -0.32 11.14 4.92
CA ALA A 12 0.91 10.96 4.17
C ALA A 12 0.93 11.82 2.91
N ARG A 13 2.05 12.51 2.67
CA ARG A 13 2.32 13.20 1.41
C ARG A 13 3.05 12.25 0.46
N VAL A 14 2.51 12.08 -0.75
CA VAL A 14 3.10 11.19 -1.76
C VAL A 14 3.61 11.98 -2.96
N ARG A 15 4.81 11.66 -3.43
CA ARG A 15 5.44 12.22 -4.65
C ARG A 15 5.75 11.12 -5.66
N GLY A 16 5.58 11.43 -6.94
CA GLY A 16 5.89 10.50 -8.02
C GLY A 16 5.00 9.25 -8.02
N LEU A 17 3.78 9.37 -7.48
CA LEU A 17 2.82 8.26 -7.46
C LEU A 17 2.47 7.86 -8.89
N ARG A 18 2.71 6.59 -9.21
CA ARG A 18 2.24 5.95 -10.44
C ARG A 18 1.48 4.70 -10.05
N MET A 19 0.29 4.55 -10.60
CA MET A 19 -0.53 3.38 -10.41
C MET A 19 -1.07 2.92 -11.77
N THR A 20 -0.96 1.63 -12.03
CA THR A 20 -1.57 0.99 -13.20
C THR A 20 -2.44 -0.15 -12.72
N ALA A 21 -3.70 -0.16 -13.12
CA ALA A 21 -4.60 -1.27 -12.86
C ALA A 21 -5.00 -1.93 -14.19
N LYS A 22 -5.03 -3.25 -14.20
CA LYS A 22 -5.59 -4.07 -15.26
C LYS A 22 -6.81 -4.78 -14.69
N VAL A 23 -7.91 -4.68 -15.42
CA VAL A 23 -9.16 -5.37 -15.12
C VAL A 23 -9.32 -6.50 -16.14
N GLY A 24 -9.61 -7.70 -15.66
CA GLY A 24 -9.86 -8.88 -16.50
C GLY A 24 -11.06 -9.66 -15.99
N GLY A 25 -11.61 -10.55 -16.83
CA GLY A 25 -12.70 -11.44 -16.43
C GLY A 25 -13.94 -10.68 -15.91
N LEU A 26 -14.30 -9.57 -16.53
CA LEU A 26 -15.45 -8.78 -16.11
C LEU A 26 -16.73 -9.54 -16.41
N ASN A 27 -17.50 -9.83 -15.37
CA ASN A 27 -18.80 -10.46 -15.46
C ASN A 27 -19.84 -9.55 -14.78
N TRP A 28 -20.85 -9.12 -15.55
CA TRP A 28 -21.97 -8.35 -15.03
C TRP A 28 -23.24 -9.20 -15.09
N THR A 29 -23.86 -9.38 -13.93
CA THR A 29 -25.15 -10.06 -13.80
C THR A 29 -26.21 -9.09 -13.30
N ARG A 30 -27.36 -9.05 -13.98
CA ARG A 30 -28.50 -8.17 -13.65
C ARG A 30 -29.64 -8.88 -12.92
N ARG A 31 -29.67 -10.22 -12.93
CA ARG A 31 -30.78 -11.00 -12.35
C ARG A 31 -30.73 -10.92 -10.83
N GLY A 32 -31.74 -10.26 -10.23
CA GLY A 32 -31.82 -10.03 -8.78
C GLY A 32 -31.10 -8.76 -8.29
N GLY A 33 -30.66 -7.89 -9.21
CA GLY A 33 -29.90 -6.66 -8.93
C GLY A 33 -28.62 -6.60 -9.75
N ASP A 34 -28.02 -5.41 -9.85
CA ASP A 34 -26.75 -5.23 -10.54
C ASP A 34 -25.60 -5.74 -9.67
N ARG A 35 -24.83 -6.69 -10.22
CA ARG A 35 -23.61 -7.23 -9.64
C ARG A 35 -22.52 -7.34 -10.69
N VAL A 36 -21.36 -6.75 -10.43
CA VAL A 36 -20.17 -6.79 -11.27
C VAL A 36 -19.08 -7.55 -10.53
N ALA A 37 -18.51 -8.58 -11.15
CA ALA A 37 -17.33 -9.27 -10.66
C ALA A 37 -16.18 -9.08 -11.66
N ALA A 38 -14.97 -8.89 -11.16
CA ALA A 38 -13.79 -8.75 -11.99
C ALA A 38 -12.52 -9.22 -11.27
N SER A 39 -11.53 -9.64 -12.05
CA SER A 39 -10.16 -9.82 -11.60
C SER A 39 -9.39 -8.51 -11.76
N LEU A 40 -8.57 -8.19 -10.77
CA LEU A 40 -7.75 -6.98 -10.73
C LEU A 40 -6.27 -7.38 -10.65
N ALA A 41 -5.43 -6.67 -11.39
CA ALA A 41 -3.99 -6.67 -11.23
C ALA A 41 -3.48 -5.24 -11.21
N THR A 42 -2.93 -4.81 -10.09
CA THR A 42 -2.48 -3.44 -9.85
C THR A 42 -0.99 -3.41 -9.61
N ARG A 43 -0.30 -2.46 -10.23
CA ARG A 43 1.06 -2.07 -9.86
C ARG A 43 1.05 -0.65 -9.35
N VAL A 44 1.80 -0.40 -8.30
CA VAL A 44 1.97 0.91 -7.68
C VAL A 44 3.44 1.19 -7.48
N SER A 45 3.84 2.45 -7.69
CA SER A 45 5.15 2.94 -7.31
C SER A 45 5.06 4.38 -6.82
N ALA A 46 5.88 4.75 -5.85
CA ALA A 46 6.07 6.13 -5.44
C ALA A 46 7.57 6.43 -5.23
N GLU A 47 7.97 7.65 -5.59
CA GLU A 47 9.35 8.15 -5.42
C GLU A 47 9.58 8.73 -4.03
N ALA A 48 8.52 9.20 -3.37
CA ALA A 48 8.59 9.52 -1.95
C ALA A 48 7.22 9.36 -1.31
N LEU A 49 7.18 8.87 -0.08
CA LEU A 49 6.03 8.94 0.81
C LEU A 49 6.52 9.45 2.16
N THR A 50 5.99 10.57 2.63
CA THR A 50 6.39 11.16 3.91
C THR A 50 5.19 11.30 4.83
N THR A 51 5.38 10.86 6.07
CA THR A 51 4.52 11.15 7.23
C THR A 51 5.37 11.83 8.30
N ASP A 52 4.77 12.21 9.43
CA ASP A 52 5.45 12.92 10.53
C ASP A 52 6.84 12.37 10.86
N LYS A 53 6.94 11.05 11.06
CA LYS A 53 8.19 10.38 11.47
C LYS A 53 8.73 9.38 10.46
N LEU A 54 8.00 9.08 9.39
CA LEU A 54 8.36 8.06 8.40
C LEU A 54 8.60 8.69 7.04
N VAL A 55 9.74 8.40 6.45
CA VAL A 55 10.08 8.79 5.09
C VAL A 55 10.39 7.52 4.30
N LEU A 56 9.59 7.25 3.28
CA LEU A 56 9.90 6.23 2.28
C LEU A 56 10.46 6.92 1.06
N THR A 57 11.67 6.55 0.64
CA THR A 57 12.35 7.09 -0.55
C THR A 57 12.07 6.26 -1.80
N ARG A 58 11.47 5.08 -1.62
CA ARG A 58 10.95 4.24 -2.70
C ARG A 58 9.85 3.36 -2.14
N LEU A 59 8.73 3.31 -2.84
CA LEU A 59 7.68 2.33 -2.62
C LEU A 59 7.39 1.67 -3.96
N THR A 60 7.34 0.35 -3.99
CA THR A 60 6.86 -0.41 -5.15
C THR A 60 5.96 -1.55 -4.68
N GLY A 61 4.90 -1.82 -5.41
CA GLY A 61 3.96 -2.86 -5.05
C GLY A 61 3.29 -3.46 -6.27
N ALA A 62 2.92 -4.73 -6.14
CA ALA A 62 2.09 -5.45 -7.08
C ALA A 62 1.02 -6.19 -6.29
N LEU A 63 -0.25 -5.95 -6.63
CA LEU A 63 -1.42 -6.56 -6.03
C LEU A 63 -2.25 -7.25 -7.11
N TRP A 64 -2.85 -8.38 -6.78
CA TRP A 64 -3.75 -9.11 -7.67
C TRP A 64 -4.87 -9.77 -6.88
N GLY A 65 -6.03 -9.93 -7.50
CA GLY A 65 -7.15 -10.62 -6.87
C GLY A 65 -8.48 -10.31 -7.52
N SER A 66 -9.54 -10.28 -6.73
CA SER A 66 -10.91 -10.14 -7.22
C SER A 66 -11.63 -8.97 -6.54
N ALA A 67 -12.48 -8.32 -7.31
CA ALA A 67 -13.48 -7.38 -6.83
C ALA A 67 -14.88 -7.86 -7.22
N VAL A 68 -15.81 -7.77 -6.28
CA VAL A 68 -17.24 -7.95 -6.52
C VAL A 68 -17.93 -6.69 -6.02
N LEU A 69 -18.70 -6.04 -6.88
CA LEU A 69 -19.50 -4.87 -6.56
C LEU A 69 -20.97 -5.22 -6.79
N ALA A 70 -21.83 -4.88 -5.85
CA ALA A 70 -23.27 -5.02 -5.97
C ALA A 70 -23.97 -3.80 -5.37
N ALA A 71 -25.28 -3.65 -5.61
CA ALA A 71 -26.05 -2.51 -5.12
C ALA A 71 -25.97 -2.28 -3.59
N LYS A 72 -25.75 -3.34 -2.80
CA LYS A 72 -25.68 -3.26 -1.33
C LYS A 72 -24.26 -3.08 -0.76
N GLY A 73 -23.23 -3.20 -1.59
CA GLY A 73 -21.84 -3.12 -1.15
C GLY A 73 -20.89 -3.86 -2.09
N GLY A 74 -19.62 -3.88 -1.73
CA GLY A 74 -18.60 -4.55 -2.51
C GLY A 74 -17.58 -5.24 -1.64
N ASP A 75 -17.01 -6.30 -2.19
CA ASP A 75 -15.92 -7.08 -1.63
C ASP A 75 -14.71 -6.95 -2.54
N LEU A 76 -13.57 -6.68 -1.94
CA LEU A 76 -12.27 -6.60 -2.58
C LEU A 76 -11.34 -7.54 -1.82
N ALA A 77 -10.72 -8.47 -2.51
CA ALA A 77 -9.68 -9.33 -1.97
C ALA A 77 -8.47 -9.25 -2.89
N LEU A 78 -7.39 -8.65 -2.40
CA LEU A 78 -6.13 -8.49 -3.12
C LEU A 78 -5.00 -9.15 -2.34
N ALA A 79 -4.20 -9.96 -3.00
CA ALA A 79 -2.95 -10.47 -2.48
C ALA A 79 -1.78 -9.80 -3.21
N GLY A 80 -0.61 -9.72 -2.58
CA GLY A 80 0.52 -9.16 -3.28
C GLY A 80 1.84 -9.05 -2.54
N THR A 81 2.71 -8.26 -3.15
CA THR A 81 4.04 -7.94 -2.65
C THR A 81 4.23 -6.44 -2.59
N VAL A 82 4.96 -5.99 -1.58
CA VAL A 82 5.39 -4.59 -1.45
C VAL A 82 6.86 -4.59 -1.09
N ALA A 83 7.62 -3.71 -1.72
CA ALA A 83 9.00 -3.43 -1.38
C ALA A 83 9.16 -1.92 -1.15
N THR A 84 9.88 -1.56 -0.10
CA THR A 84 10.08 -0.18 0.30
C THR A 84 11.48 0.04 0.84
N ASN A 85 11.99 1.25 0.63
CA ASN A 85 13.20 1.74 1.27
C ASN A 85 12.88 3.05 1.98
N GLY A 86 13.44 3.25 3.17
CA GLY A 86 13.13 4.44 3.94
C GLY A 86 13.85 4.57 5.26
N ASP A 87 13.42 5.57 6.02
CA ASP A 87 13.87 5.91 7.35
C ASP A 87 12.68 6.24 8.26
N TRP A 88 12.81 5.83 9.52
CA TRP A 88 11.87 6.13 10.59
C TRP A 88 12.59 6.83 11.72
N SER A 89 12.22 8.09 11.95
CA SER A 89 12.81 8.94 12.98
C SER A 89 12.09 8.85 14.32
N GLY A 90 11.00 8.09 14.41
CA GLY A 90 10.11 8.07 15.57
C GLY A 90 10.71 7.47 16.85
N LEU A 91 11.79 6.72 16.73
CA LEU A 91 12.54 6.18 17.87
C LEU A 91 13.60 7.17 18.42
N GLY A 92 13.72 8.36 17.84
CA GLY A 92 14.74 9.34 18.21
C GLY A 92 16.12 9.03 17.62
N ALA A 93 17.15 9.73 18.11
CA ALA A 93 18.54 9.42 17.79
C ALA A 93 19.10 8.37 18.77
N ALA A 94 20.09 7.60 18.33
CA ALA A 94 20.87 6.78 19.24
C ALA A 94 21.70 7.70 20.15
N THR A 95 21.75 7.40 21.44
CA THR A 95 22.48 8.18 22.44
C THR A 95 23.45 7.28 23.21
N ALA A 96 24.45 7.87 23.87
CA ALA A 96 25.44 7.12 24.66
C ALA A 96 24.83 6.37 25.86
N GLY A 97 23.61 6.71 26.28
CA GLY A 97 22.89 6.01 27.34
C GLY A 97 22.04 4.83 26.85
N ASP A 98 21.97 4.59 25.54
CA ASP A 98 21.21 3.46 25.02
C ASP A 98 21.96 2.14 25.24
N ALA A 99 21.23 1.08 25.56
CA ALA A 99 21.77 -0.27 25.47
C ALA A 99 22.20 -0.58 24.01
N PRO A 100 23.24 -1.40 23.78
CA PRO A 100 23.76 -1.69 22.44
C PRO A 100 22.68 -2.13 21.44
N GLU A 101 21.72 -2.93 21.88
CA GLU A 101 20.60 -3.44 21.08
C GLU A 101 19.64 -2.32 20.67
N ILE A 102 19.36 -1.38 21.59
CA ILE A 102 18.50 -0.22 21.32
C ILE A 102 19.18 0.74 20.34
N ALA A 103 20.48 1.00 20.52
CA ALA A 103 21.26 1.80 19.58
C ALA A 103 21.32 1.15 18.19
N ALA A 104 21.40 -0.18 18.11
CA ALA A 104 21.33 -0.92 16.85
C ALA A 104 19.94 -0.80 16.20
N LEU A 105 18.86 -0.98 16.97
CA LEU A 105 17.49 -0.84 16.47
C LEU A 105 17.21 0.59 15.95
N LYS A 106 17.62 1.62 16.68
CA LYS A 106 17.49 3.01 16.24
C LYS A 106 18.24 3.27 14.94
N ARG A 107 19.45 2.71 14.78
CA ARG A 107 20.22 2.81 13.52
C ARG A 107 19.53 2.08 12.37
N ALA A 108 19.04 0.86 12.61
CA ALA A 108 18.28 0.10 11.60
C ALA A 108 16.99 0.81 11.20
N ALA A 109 16.28 1.43 12.14
CA ALA A 109 15.08 2.22 11.83
C ALA A 109 15.39 3.44 10.95
N ARG A 110 16.58 4.04 11.06
CA ARG A 110 17.01 5.21 10.25
C ARG A 110 17.39 4.87 8.81
N SER A 111 17.55 3.59 8.48
CA SER A 111 17.76 3.15 7.11
C SER A 111 17.33 1.69 7.03
N PHE A 112 16.17 1.46 6.43
CA PHE A 112 15.64 0.12 6.24
C PHE A 112 15.32 -0.14 4.78
N ASP A 113 15.52 -1.40 4.41
CA ASP A 113 14.93 -2.00 3.22
C ASP A 113 13.98 -3.09 3.70
N ALA A 114 12.71 -3.00 3.29
CA ALA A 114 11.69 -3.94 3.71
C ALA A 114 10.94 -4.48 2.50
N GLN A 115 10.81 -5.80 2.45
CA GLN A 115 10.01 -6.50 1.46
C GLN A 115 9.01 -7.42 2.15
N THR A 116 7.75 -7.30 1.77
CA THR A 116 6.70 -8.23 2.17
C THR A 116 6.30 -9.11 1.00
N ARG A 117 6.15 -10.41 1.30
CA ARG A 117 5.55 -11.41 0.39
C ARG A 117 4.29 -11.93 1.07
N GLY A 118 3.15 -11.87 0.37
CA GLY A 118 1.88 -12.32 0.93
C GLY A 118 1.10 -11.25 1.68
N LEU A 119 1.20 -9.98 1.25
CA LEU A 119 0.24 -8.96 1.71
C LEU A 119 -1.15 -9.39 1.29
N SER A 120 -2.12 -9.40 2.20
CA SER A 120 -3.53 -9.55 1.88
C SER A 120 -4.27 -8.28 2.29
N VAL A 121 -5.05 -7.73 1.36
CA VAL A 121 -5.93 -6.59 1.57
C VAL A 121 -7.34 -7.05 1.28
N THR A 122 -8.16 -7.10 2.32
CA THR A 122 -9.59 -7.38 2.21
C THR A 122 -10.37 -6.14 2.62
N ALA A 123 -11.24 -5.67 1.74
CA ALA A 123 -12.22 -4.65 2.06
C ALA A 123 -13.60 -5.20 1.71
N GLY A 124 -14.50 -5.20 2.68
CA GLY A 124 -15.89 -5.58 2.53
C GLY A 124 -16.73 -4.69 3.43
N ARG A 125 -18.03 -4.61 3.18
CA ARG A 125 -18.92 -3.94 4.15
C ARG A 125 -19.02 -4.84 5.39
N ALA A 126 -18.69 -4.31 6.58
CA ALA A 126 -19.13 -4.94 7.82
C ALA A 126 -20.67 -4.93 7.81
N GLY A 127 -21.28 -6.11 7.96
CA GLY A 127 -22.73 -6.27 8.03
C GLY A 127 -23.33 -5.55 9.22
#